data_AF-A0A134BXG8-F1
#
_entry.id   AF-A0A134BXG8-F1
#
_cell.length_a   1.000
_cell.length_b   1.000
_cell.length_c   1.000
_cell.angle_alpha   90.00
_cell.angle_beta   90.00
_cell.angle_gamma   90.00
#
_symmetry.space_group_name_H-M   'P 1'
#
loop_
_entity.id
_entity.type
_entity.pdbx_description
1 polymer ?
#
loop_
_entity_poly.entity_id
_entity_poly.type
_entity_poly.pdbx_seq_one_letter_code
_entity_poly.pdbx_strand_id
1 'polypeptide(L)'
;MNKNSFLDALRNIFKKARVADVESIIEVYEEHFAVGYEKGLTDSEIIKSLGTPEEIYASYVDAGIITDTMNQDGSESKSVNMQEIYARFDDYKERLLPQLPGMAKKASKTLLSIGSALSYIVGALIFIITPAILFLLGSSWQPFENVTAFPVLSIVTLVALGGVGLFGGLTCVFVGTELRGVRERYFRNVD
;
A
#
# COMPACT_ATOMS: atom_id res chain seq x y z
N MET A 1 17.16 29.23 3.41
CA MET A 1 17.93 27.99 3.64
C MET A 1 18.05 27.27 2.30
N ASN A 2 19.20 26.71 1.95
CA ASN A 2 19.39 25.98 0.69
C ASN A 2 19.38 24.46 0.94
N LYS A 3 19.26 23.66 -0.13
CA LYS A 3 19.21 22.19 -0.08
C LYS A 3 20.33 21.60 0.80
N ASN A 4 21.59 21.99 0.53
CA ASN A 4 22.74 21.42 1.22
C ASN A 4 22.71 21.70 2.74
N SER A 5 22.39 22.94 3.12
CA SER A 5 22.24 23.31 4.53
C SER A 5 21.09 22.56 5.22
N PHE A 6 20.03 22.20 4.49
CA PHE A 6 18.92 21.41 5.01
C PHE A 6 19.30 19.96 5.25
N LEU A 7 19.90 19.31 4.25
CA LEU A 7 20.32 17.92 4.36
C LEU A 7 21.42 17.75 5.40
N ASP A 8 22.35 18.70 5.53
CA ASP A 8 23.38 18.67 6.56
C ASP A 8 22.81 18.83 7.97
N ALA A 9 21.82 19.71 8.16
CA ALA A 9 21.12 19.85 9.44
C ALA A 9 20.39 18.55 9.82
N LEU A 10 19.68 17.96 8.86
CA LEU A 10 18.96 16.70 9.04
C LEU A 10 19.91 15.53 9.34
N ARG A 11 21.02 15.44 8.59
CA ARG A 11 22.08 14.44 8.79
C ARG A 11 22.70 14.58 10.17
N ASN A 12 22.94 15.81 10.65
CA ASN A 12 23.49 16.04 11.98
C ASN A 12 22.52 15.59 13.10
N ILE A 13 21.22 15.85 12.93
CA ILE A 13 20.19 15.42 13.90
C ILE A 13 20.13 13.89 13.97
N PHE A 14 20.03 13.20 12.84
CA PHE A 14 19.97 11.74 12.81
C PHE A 14 21.29 11.06 13.23
N LYS A 15 22.46 11.68 12.94
CA LYS A 15 23.75 11.21 13.46
C LYS A 15 23.81 11.27 14.98
N LYS A 16 23.33 12.36 15.59
CA LYS A 16 23.25 12.49 17.05
C LYS A 16 22.34 11.44 17.66
N ALA A 17 21.26 11.09 16.95
CA ALA A 17 20.31 10.05 17.35
C ALA A 17 20.78 8.60 17.09
N ARG A 18 21.99 8.39 16.53
CA ARG A 18 22.57 7.07 16.23
C ARG A 18 21.64 6.14 15.41
N VAL A 19 20.89 6.70 14.47
CA VAL A 19 20.09 5.89 13.54
C VAL A 19 21.03 5.05 12.67
N ALA A 20 20.74 3.75 12.51
CA ALA A 20 21.63 2.81 11.82
C ALA A 20 21.90 3.22 10.36
N ASP A 21 20.88 3.73 9.65
CA ASP A 21 20.95 4.02 8.22
C ASP A 21 20.65 5.50 7.92
N VAL A 22 21.38 6.42 8.55
CA VAL A 22 21.22 7.88 8.31
C VAL A 22 21.27 8.20 6.81
N GLU A 23 22.17 7.57 6.06
CA GLU A 23 22.35 7.88 4.63
C GLU A 23 21.13 7.49 3.79
N SER A 24 20.46 6.38 4.13
CA SER A 24 19.20 5.98 3.47
C SER A 24 18.08 7.00 3.69
N ILE A 25 18.03 7.60 4.88
CA ILE A 25 17.06 8.65 5.19
C ILE A 25 17.37 9.90 4.37
N ILE A 26 18.65 10.28 4.27
CA ILE A 26 19.06 11.46 3.49
C ILE A 26 18.75 11.29 2.00
N GLU A 27 18.98 10.09 1.44
CA GLU A 27 18.70 9.77 0.02
C GLU A 27 17.22 10.02 -0.34
N VAL A 28 16.28 9.66 0.54
CA VAL A 28 14.84 9.92 0.35
C VAL A 28 14.54 11.42 0.21
N TYR A 29 15.19 12.26 1.02
CA TYR A 29 14.99 13.71 0.92
C TYR A 29 15.72 14.29 -0.29
N GLU A 30 16.87 13.75 -0.68
CA GLU A 30 17.56 14.15 -1.91
C GLU A 30 16.71 13.90 -3.16
N GLU A 31 16.03 12.75 -3.23
CA GLU A 31 15.06 12.44 -4.28
C GLU A 31 13.89 13.45 -4.28
N HIS A 32 13.40 13.83 -3.10
CA HIS A 32 12.34 14.83 -2.97
C HIS A 32 12.74 16.21 -3.53
N PHE A 33 13.99 16.63 -3.30
CA PHE A 33 14.53 17.84 -3.93
C PHE A 33 14.65 17.68 -5.46
N ALA A 34 15.10 16.53 -5.96
CA ALA A 34 15.20 16.27 -7.40
C ALA A 34 13.83 16.38 -8.09
N VAL A 35 12.80 15.75 -7.53
CA VAL A 35 11.41 15.85 -8.01
C VAL A 35 10.88 17.29 -7.92
N GLY A 36 11.27 18.04 -6.90
CA GLY A 36 10.93 19.46 -6.77
C GLY A 36 11.53 20.32 -7.88
N TYR A 37 12.78 20.07 -8.26
CA TYR A 37 13.44 20.78 -9.36
C TYR A 37 12.82 20.47 -10.73
N GLU A 38 12.41 19.22 -10.97
CA GLU A 38 11.68 18.86 -12.19
C GLU A 38 10.35 19.62 -12.33
N LYS A 39 9.73 19.98 -11.20
CA LYS A 39 8.50 20.78 -11.14
C LYS A 39 8.75 22.29 -11.18
N GLY A 40 10.00 22.72 -11.34
CA GLY A 40 10.39 24.14 -11.38
C GLY A 40 10.31 24.85 -10.03
N LEU A 41 10.28 24.11 -8.92
CA LEU A 41 10.24 24.68 -7.57
C LEU A 41 11.63 25.10 -7.11
N THR A 42 11.69 26.15 -6.31
CA THR A 42 12.92 26.63 -5.67
C THR A 42 13.19 25.86 -4.37
N ASP A 43 14.46 25.83 -3.92
CA ASP A 43 14.87 25.21 -2.64
C ASP A 43 13.96 25.64 -1.47
N SER A 44 13.59 26.92 -1.42
CA SER A 44 12.79 27.46 -0.32
C SER A 44 11.36 26.93 -0.32
N GLU A 45 10.78 26.68 -1.50
CA GLU A 45 9.43 26.13 -1.64
C GLU A 45 9.40 24.65 -1.26
N ILE A 46 10.43 23.91 -1.69
CA ILE A 46 10.60 22.50 -1.35
C ILE A 46 10.79 22.33 0.15
N ILE A 47 11.69 23.11 0.78
CA ILE A 47 11.92 23.09 2.23
C ILE A 47 10.64 23.44 2.99
N LYS A 48 9.88 24.43 2.53
CA LYS A 48 8.60 24.79 3.16
C LYS A 48 7.58 23.65 3.09
N SER A 49 7.59 22.86 2.01
CA SER A 49 6.74 21.68 1.87
C SER A 49 7.20 20.51 2.73
N LEU A 50 8.50 20.37 2.96
CA LEU A 50 9.09 19.30 3.77
C LEU A 50 8.97 19.57 5.29
N GLY A 51 8.86 20.82 5.69
CA GLY A 51 8.93 21.23 7.10
C GLY A 51 10.36 21.45 7.57
N THR A 52 10.55 21.69 8.86
CA THR A 52 11.87 21.86 9.46
C THR A 52 12.54 20.50 9.75
N PRO A 53 13.88 20.41 9.73
CA PRO A 53 14.59 19.19 10.11
C PRO A 53 14.24 18.68 11.51
N GLU A 54 13.88 19.58 12.42
CA GLU A 54 13.45 19.29 13.80
C GLU A 54 12.06 18.65 13.84
N GLU A 55 11.11 19.15 13.05
CA GLU A 55 9.77 18.55 12.90
C GLU A 55 9.84 17.16 12.25
N ILE A 56 10.72 17.00 11.27
CA ILE A 56 10.98 15.69 10.65
C ILE A 56 11.51 14.71 11.71
N TYR A 57 12.47 15.13 12.55
CA TYR A 57 12.97 14.30 13.63
C TYR A 57 11.89 13.95 14.66
N ALA A 58 11.09 14.94 15.08
CA ALA A 58 9.99 14.74 16.02
C ALA A 58 8.97 13.72 15.51
N SER A 59 8.67 13.73 14.20
CA SER A 59 7.83 12.73 13.55
C SER A 59 8.39 11.30 13.68
N TYR A 60 9.71 11.13 13.56
CA TYR A 60 10.36 9.81 13.74
C TYR A 60 10.38 9.35 15.20
N VAL A 61 10.48 10.28 16.15
CA VAL A 61 10.39 10.00 17.59
C VAL A 61 8.95 9.63 17.99
N ASP A 62 7.95 10.38 17.51
CA ASP A 62 6.52 10.12 17.74
C ASP A 62 6.07 8.80 17.11
N ALA A 63 6.58 8.49 15.92
CA ALA A 63 6.38 7.19 15.27
C ALA A 63 7.05 6.02 16.00
N GLY A 64 7.82 6.28 17.07
CA GLY A 64 8.51 5.26 17.87
C GLY A 64 9.69 4.60 17.14
N ILE A 65 10.14 5.18 16.03
CA ILE A 65 11.29 4.69 15.24
C ILE A 65 12.60 5.07 15.94
N ILE A 66 12.63 6.23 16.61
CA ILE A 66 13.76 6.70 17.41
C ILE A 66 13.32 6.82 18.86
N THR A 67 13.80 5.91 19.72
CA THR A 67 13.58 6.01 21.17
C THR A 67 14.67 6.89 21.77
N ASP A 68 14.30 8.07 22.28
CA ASP A 68 15.21 9.13 22.77
C ASP A 68 15.90 8.82 24.12
N THR A 69 16.14 7.55 24.40
CA THR A 69 16.84 7.11 25.60
C THR A 69 18.08 6.36 25.15
N MET A 70 19.29 6.88 25.43
CA MET A 70 20.09 6.50 26.62
C MET A 70 21.35 7.37 26.69
N ASN A 71 21.33 8.34 27.61
CA ASN A 71 22.55 8.71 28.32
C ASN A 71 22.91 7.54 29.26
N GLN A 72 24.21 7.26 29.32
CA GLN A 72 24.92 6.35 30.22
C GLN A 72 25.04 4.87 29.84
N ASP A 73 26.31 4.57 29.57
CA ASP A 73 27.08 3.37 29.93
C ASP A 73 26.85 2.09 29.13
N GLY A 74 27.99 1.45 28.85
CA GLY A 74 28.07 0.28 28.02
C GLY A 74 27.49 -0.95 28.71
N SER A 75 27.18 -1.93 27.85
CA SER A 75 26.79 -3.30 28.17
C SER A 75 25.29 -3.56 28.24
N GLU A 76 24.93 -4.66 27.59
CA GLU A 76 23.66 -5.37 27.56
C GLU A 76 22.59 -4.85 26.59
N SER A 77 22.29 -5.74 25.64
CA SER A 77 21.09 -5.75 24.80
C SER A 77 19.86 -5.41 25.64
N LYS A 78 19.33 -4.19 25.50
CA LYS A 78 18.12 -3.79 26.21
C LYS A 78 16.93 -4.44 25.49
N SER A 79 16.56 -5.63 25.98
CA SER A 79 15.39 -6.37 25.53
C SER A 79 14.19 -5.42 25.47
N VAL A 80 13.55 -5.35 24.31
CA VAL A 80 12.25 -4.70 24.13
C VAL A 80 11.35 -5.17 25.27
N ASN A 81 10.95 -4.23 26.14
CA ASN A 81 10.09 -4.56 27.27
C ASN A 81 8.68 -4.76 26.72
N MET A 82 8.44 -5.97 26.23
CA MET A 82 7.22 -6.33 25.53
C MET A 82 5.99 -6.10 26.42
N GLN A 83 6.12 -6.21 27.74
CA GLN A 83 5.06 -5.85 28.68
C GLN A 83 4.65 -4.37 28.61
N GLU A 84 5.60 -3.44 28.45
CA GLU A 84 5.28 -2.01 28.35
C GLU A 84 4.62 -1.67 27.01
N ILE A 85 5.05 -2.34 25.93
CA ILE A 85 4.40 -2.22 24.61
C ILE A 85 2.97 -2.78 24.65
N TYR A 86 2.75 -3.93 25.28
CA TYR A 86 1.41 -4.49 25.44
C TYR A 86 0.52 -3.61 26.32
N ALA A 87 1.04 -3.04 27.41
CA ALA A 87 0.27 -2.15 28.27
C ALA A 87 -0.18 -0.87 27.55
N ARG A 88 0.71 -0.27 26.74
CA ARG A 88 0.33 0.89 25.90
C ARG A 88 -0.68 0.50 24.83
N PHE A 89 -0.49 -0.66 24.19
CA PHE A 89 -1.42 -1.16 23.18
C PHE A 89 -2.82 -1.43 23.76
N ASP A 90 -2.90 -1.97 24.98
CA ASP A 90 -4.18 -2.17 25.66
C ASP A 90 -4.85 -0.84 26.04
N ASP A 91 -4.14 0.19 26.50
CA ASP A 91 -4.72 1.53 26.73
C ASP A 91 -5.24 2.17 25.43
N TYR A 92 -4.49 2.06 24.33
CA TYR A 92 -4.96 2.48 23.00
C TYR A 92 -6.20 1.71 22.55
N LYS A 93 -6.19 0.39 22.75
CA LYS A 93 -7.28 -0.49 22.40
C LYS A 93 -8.54 -0.19 23.22
N GLU A 94 -8.43 0.08 24.52
CA GLU A 94 -9.57 0.46 25.37
C GLU A 94 -10.19 1.80 24.98
N ARG A 95 -9.40 2.76 24.48
CA ARG A 95 -9.89 4.05 23.98
C ARG A 95 -10.55 3.96 22.60
N LEU A 96 -10.05 3.05 21.76
CA LEU A 96 -10.54 2.85 20.40
C LEU A 96 -11.70 1.85 20.32
N LEU A 97 -11.76 0.84 21.20
CA LEU A 97 -12.81 -0.18 21.27
C LEU A 97 -14.24 0.37 21.33
N PRO A 98 -14.54 1.50 22.03
CA PRO A 98 -15.88 2.10 22.04
C PRO A 98 -16.23 2.81 20.73
N GLN A 99 -15.22 3.29 19.98
CA GLN A 99 -15.41 4.03 18.72
C GLN A 99 -15.36 3.12 17.47
N LEU A 100 -14.65 2.00 17.58
CA LEU A 100 -14.56 0.94 16.55
C LEU A 100 -15.91 0.38 16.11
N PRO A 101 -16.89 0.02 16.98
CA PRO A 101 -18.13 -0.61 16.52
C PRO A 101 -18.96 0.31 15.65
N GLY A 102 -18.84 1.64 15.78
CA GLY A 102 -19.50 2.60 14.91
C GLY A 102 -18.76 2.81 13.59
N MET A 103 -17.46 3.12 13.65
CA MET A 103 -16.66 3.42 12.45
C MET A 103 -16.33 2.16 11.62
N ALA A 104 -15.99 1.04 12.25
CA ALA A 104 -15.75 -0.23 11.56
C ALA A 104 -17.03 -0.77 10.91
N LYS A 105 -18.21 -0.51 11.49
CA LYS A 105 -19.50 -0.89 10.90
C LYS A 105 -19.87 -0.03 9.68
N LYS A 106 -19.52 1.27 9.69
CA LYS A 106 -19.66 2.13 8.50
C LYS A 106 -18.65 1.78 7.41
N ALA A 107 -17.38 1.60 7.78
CA ALA A 107 -16.30 1.22 6.86
C ALA A 107 -16.52 -0.18 6.23
N SER A 108 -17.07 -1.13 6.98
CA SER A 108 -17.42 -2.46 6.44
C SER A 108 -18.61 -2.41 5.49
N LYS A 109 -19.65 -1.60 5.74
CA LYS A 109 -20.77 -1.40 4.78
C LYS A 109 -20.26 -0.84 3.45
N THR A 110 -19.40 0.18 3.48
CA THR A 110 -18.81 0.77 2.27
C THR A 110 -17.84 -0.19 1.57
N LEU A 111 -16.97 -0.86 2.32
CA LEU A 111 -16.01 -1.82 1.77
C LEU A 111 -16.72 -3.03 1.13
N LEU A 112 -17.75 -3.59 1.77
CA LEU A 112 -18.56 -4.67 1.22
C LEU A 112 -19.31 -4.23 -0.05
N SER A 113 -19.82 -3.00 -0.06
CA SER A 113 -20.50 -2.44 -1.23
C SER A 113 -19.56 -2.27 -2.41
N ILE A 114 -18.39 -1.65 -2.20
CA ILE A 114 -17.38 -1.43 -3.22
C ILE A 114 -16.81 -2.76 -3.69
N GLY A 115 -16.49 -3.67 -2.76
CA GLY A 115 -16.00 -5.01 -3.06
C GLY A 115 -16.96 -5.82 -3.91
N SER A 116 -18.26 -5.79 -3.59
CA SER A 116 -19.27 -6.48 -4.40
C SER A 116 -19.36 -5.92 -5.83
N ALA A 117 -19.37 -4.59 -6.00
CA ALA A 117 -19.43 -3.95 -7.30
C ALA A 117 -18.16 -4.23 -8.13
N LEU A 118 -16.99 -4.13 -7.50
CA LEU A 118 -15.71 -4.41 -8.15
C LEU A 118 -15.59 -5.87 -8.58
N SER A 119 -16.10 -6.80 -7.78
CA SER A 119 -16.14 -8.23 -8.12
C SER A 119 -16.99 -8.53 -9.36
N TYR A 120 -18.13 -7.84 -9.52
CA TYR A 120 -18.94 -7.96 -10.75
C TYR A 120 -18.23 -7.38 -11.98
N ILE A 121 -17.58 -6.23 -11.84
CA ILE A 121 -16.82 -5.61 -12.93
C ILE A 121 -15.69 -6.52 -13.39
N VAL A 122 -14.91 -7.06 -12.44
CA VAL A 122 -13.82 -8.00 -12.72
C VAL A 122 -14.37 -9.27 -13.39
N GLY A 123 -15.47 -9.84 -12.87
CA GLY A 123 -16.13 -10.99 -13.49
C GLY A 123 -16.55 -10.73 -14.93
N ALA A 124 -17.20 -9.59 -15.21
CA ALA A 124 -17.61 -9.19 -16.55
C ALA A 124 -16.43 -8.98 -17.50
N LEU A 125 -15.35 -8.34 -17.02
CA LEU A 125 -14.12 -8.18 -17.79
C LEU A 125 -13.49 -9.51 -18.16
N ILE A 126 -13.46 -10.49 -17.24
CA ILE A 126 -12.95 -11.83 -17.52
C ILE A 126 -13.77 -12.48 -18.65
N PHE A 127 -15.10 -12.35 -18.65
CA PHE A 127 -15.94 -12.89 -19.73
C PHE A 127 -15.71 -12.22 -21.11
N ILE A 128 -15.27 -10.96 -21.13
CA ILE A 128 -14.97 -10.24 -22.38
C ILE A 128 -13.53 -10.55 -22.86
N ILE A 129 -12.57 -10.61 -21.94
CA ILE A 129 -11.16 -10.78 -22.25
C ILE A 129 -10.83 -12.23 -22.61
N THR A 130 -11.46 -13.20 -21.94
CA THR A 130 -11.25 -14.64 -22.21
C THR A 130 -11.44 -15.01 -23.69
N PRO A 131 -12.57 -14.70 -24.35
CA PRO A 131 -12.74 -15.02 -25.76
C PRO A 131 -11.77 -14.26 -26.67
N ALA A 132 -11.39 -13.02 -26.33
CA ALA A 132 -10.37 -12.27 -27.07
C ALA A 132 -9.00 -12.96 -27.00
N ILE A 133 -8.58 -13.42 -25.82
CA ILE A 133 -7.35 -14.18 -25.63
C ILE A 133 -7.40 -15.50 -26.39
N LEU A 134 -8.52 -16.25 -26.33
CA LEU A 134 -8.67 -17.49 -27.08
C LEU A 134 -8.60 -17.28 -28.59
N PHE A 135 -9.20 -16.20 -29.10
CA PHE A 135 -9.13 -15.85 -30.51
C PHE A 135 -7.70 -15.50 -30.95
N LEU A 136 -6.97 -14.73 -30.15
CA LEU A 136 -5.58 -14.36 -30.42
C LEU A 136 -4.63 -15.57 -30.37
N LEU A 137 -4.84 -16.51 -29.45
CA LEU A 137 -4.02 -17.71 -29.30
C LEU A 137 -4.40 -18.84 -30.27
N GLY A 138 -5.65 -18.84 -30.75
CA GLY A 138 -6.15 -19.77 -31.77
C GLY A 138 -5.83 -19.32 -33.19
N SER A 139 -5.55 -18.04 -33.40
CA SER A 139 -5.02 -17.52 -34.65
C SER A 139 -3.49 -17.49 -34.61
N SER A 140 -2.83 -17.66 -35.76
CA SER A 140 -1.38 -17.45 -35.89
C SER A 140 -1.08 -15.95 -35.86
N TRP A 141 -1.38 -15.31 -34.74
CA TRP A 141 -1.30 -13.86 -34.59
C TRP A 141 0.15 -13.40 -34.45
N GLN A 142 0.48 -12.34 -35.18
CA GLN A 142 1.81 -11.74 -35.20
C GLN A 142 1.70 -10.27 -34.75
N PRO A 143 2.18 -9.92 -33.53
CA PRO A 143 2.08 -8.55 -33.00
C PRO A 143 2.93 -7.52 -33.76
N PHE A 144 4.05 -7.96 -34.32
CA PHE A 144 5.05 -7.09 -34.95
C PHE A 144 5.61 -7.75 -36.21
N GLU A 145 5.84 -6.98 -37.28
CA GLU A 145 6.35 -7.50 -38.57
C GLU A 145 7.68 -8.25 -38.44
N ASN A 146 8.51 -7.90 -37.46
CA ASN A 146 9.85 -8.47 -37.28
C ASN A 146 9.93 -9.65 -36.29
N VAL A 147 8.79 -10.15 -35.80
CA VAL A 147 8.70 -11.25 -34.84
C VAL A 147 7.89 -12.38 -35.45
N THR A 148 8.33 -13.63 -35.32
CA THR A 148 7.57 -14.78 -35.85
C THR A 148 6.22 -14.89 -35.15
N ALA A 149 5.17 -15.20 -35.92
CA ALA A 149 3.84 -15.44 -35.39
C ALA A 149 3.85 -16.49 -34.28
N PHE A 150 2.98 -16.32 -33.28
CA PHE A 150 2.86 -17.32 -32.23
C PHE A 150 2.37 -18.65 -32.79
N PRO A 151 2.90 -19.79 -32.28
CA PRO A 151 2.42 -21.10 -32.68
C PRO A 151 0.97 -21.27 -32.22
N VAL A 152 0.13 -21.80 -33.11
CA VAL A 152 -1.27 -22.09 -32.80
C VAL A 152 -1.32 -23.14 -31.69
N LEU A 153 -2.04 -22.83 -30.61
CA LEU A 153 -2.20 -23.76 -29.49
C LEU A 153 -3.15 -24.90 -29.86
N SER A 154 -2.93 -26.06 -29.26
CA SER A 154 -3.84 -27.20 -29.37
C SER A 154 -5.25 -26.83 -28.89
N ILE A 155 -6.26 -27.39 -29.56
CA ILE A 155 -7.68 -27.25 -29.18
C ILE A 155 -7.90 -27.63 -27.71
N VAL A 156 -7.19 -28.65 -27.21
CA VAL A 156 -7.30 -29.07 -25.79
C VAL A 156 -6.85 -27.95 -24.85
N THR A 157 -5.75 -27.26 -25.18
CA THR A 157 -5.23 -26.14 -24.41
C THR A 157 -6.17 -24.94 -24.46
N LEU A 158 -6.76 -24.65 -25.62
CA LEU A 158 -7.74 -23.57 -25.77
C LEU A 158 -9.02 -23.85 -24.97
N VAL A 159 -9.52 -25.09 -24.98
CA VAL A 159 -10.68 -25.50 -24.17
C VAL A 159 -10.36 -25.40 -22.68
N ALA A 160 -9.16 -25.81 -22.25
CA ALA A 160 -8.73 -25.69 -20.86
C ALA A 160 -8.66 -24.21 -20.41
N LEU A 161 -8.04 -23.33 -21.22
CA LEU A 161 -7.97 -21.90 -20.95
C LEU A 161 -9.35 -21.23 -20.93
N GLY A 162 -10.24 -21.64 -21.85
CA GLY A 162 -11.63 -21.18 -21.86
C GLY A 162 -12.40 -21.62 -20.62
N GLY A 163 -12.18 -22.85 -20.17
CA GLY A 163 -12.70 -23.34 -18.90
C GLY A 163 -12.21 -22.50 -17.72
N VAL A 164 -10.90 -22.24 -17.62
CA VAL A 164 -10.33 -21.39 -16.56
C VAL A 164 -10.94 -20.00 -16.56
N GLY A 165 -11.07 -19.35 -17.72
CA GLY A 165 -11.69 -18.03 -17.82
C GLY A 165 -13.16 -18.04 -17.41
N LEU A 166 -13.92 -19.04 -17.84
CA LEU A 166 -15.34 -19.19 -17.50
C LEU A 166 -15.55 -19.44 -15.99
N PHE A 167 -14.82 -20.39 -15.40
CA PHE A 167 -14.92 -20.69 -13.97
C PHE A 167 -14.34 -19.55 -13.10
N GLY A 168 -13.28 -18.88 -13.54
CA GLY A 168 -12.73 -17.69 -12.89
C GLY A 168 -13.74 -16.54 -12.86
N GLY A 169 -14.37 -16.24 -14.00
CA GLY A 169 -15.41 -15.22 -14.11
C GLY A 169 -16.62 -15.54 -13.23
N LEU A 170 -17.11 -16.78 -13.24
CA LEU A 170 -18.19 -17.23 -12.36
C LEU A 170 -17.84 -17.11 -10.88
N THR A 171 -16.61 -17.43 -10.49
CA THR A 171 -16.14 -17.30 -9.10
C THR A 171 -16.16 -15.85 -8.64
N CYS A 172 -15.68 -14.91 -9.47
CA CYS A 172 -15.77 -13.48 -9.18
C CYS A 172 -17.22 -12.99 -9.05
N VAL A 173 -18.11 -13.45 -9.91
CA VAL A 173 -19.55 -13.11 -9.80
C VAL A 173 -20.16 -13.68 -8.51
N PHE A 174 -19.82 -14.93 -8.16
CA PHE A 174 -20.30 -15.59 -6.93
C PHE A 174 -19.82 -14.86 -5.67
N VAL A 175 -18.54 -14.50 -5.61
CA VAL A 175 -17.98 -13.67 -4.53
C VAL A 175 -18.73 -12.34 -4.43
N GLY A 176 -19.03 -11.70 -5.56
CA GLY A 176 -19.85 -10.48 -5.60
C GLY A 176 -21.25 -10.68 -5.04
N THR A 177 -21.92 -11.79 -5.38
CA THR A 177 -23.25 -12.13 -4.86
C THR A 177 -23.24 -12.40 -3.35
N GLU A 178 -22.24 -13.11 -2.84
CA GLU A 178 -22.10 -13.41 -1.40
C GLU A 178 -21.79 -12.15 -0.60
N LEU A 179 -20.88 -11.29 -1.08
CA LEU A 179 -20.58 -9.99 -0.44
C LEU A 179 -21.82 -9.10 -0.35
N ARG A 180 -22.63 -9.07 -1.40
CA ARG A 180 -23.92 -8.37 -1.41
C ARG A 180 -24.92 -8.99 -0.42
N GLY A 181 -24.99 -10.32 -0.36
CA GLY A 181 -25.84 -11.04 0.57
C GLY A 181 -25.46 -10.79 2.04
N VAL A 182 -24.15 -10.78 2.35
CA VAL A 182 -23.63 -10.42 3.69
C VAL A 182 -24.00 -8.98 4.03
N ARG A 183 -23.83 -8.04 3.09
CA ARG A 183 -24.26 -6.65 3.29
C ARG A 183 -25.76 -6.55 3.64
N GLU A 184 -26.61 -7.26 2.90
CA GLU A 184 -28.06 -7.26 3.11
C GLU A 184 -28.48 -7.97 4.41
N ARG A 185 -27.78 -9.00 4.88
CA ARG A 185 -28.12 -9.68 6.14
C ARG A 185 -27.70 -8.88 7.38
N TYR A 186 -26.53 -8.25 7.36
CA TYR A 186 -25.94 -7.65 8.57
C TYR A 186 -26.11 -6.13 8.66
N PHE A 187 -26.39 -5.44 7.56
CA PHE A 187 -26.43 -3.98 7.52
C PHE A 187 -27.78 -3.38 7.05
N ARG A 188 -28.81 -4.22 6.86
CA ARG A 188 -30.15 -3.78 6.41
C ARG A 188 -30.94 -2.97 7.44
N ASN A 189 -30.63 -3.08 8.73
CA ASN A 189 -31.32 -2.37 9.82
C ASN A 189 -30.51 -1.18 10.38
N VAL A 190 -29.55 -0.66 9.62
CA VAL A 190 -28.59 0.37 10.07
C VAL A 190 -28.86 1.74 9.44
N ASP A 191 -29.98 1.88 8.73
CA ASP A 191 -30.47 3.14 8.18
C ASP A 191 -31.58 3.73 9.08
#